data_AF-A0A3N5ZNY8-F1
#
_entry.id   AF-A0A3N5ZNY8-F1
#
_cell.length_a   1.000
_cell.length_b   1.000
_cell.length_c   1.000
_cell.angle_alpha   90.00
_cell.angle_beta   90.00
_cell.angle_gamma   90.00
#
_symmetry.space_group_name_H-M   'P 1'
#
loop_
_entity.id
_entity.type
_entity.pdbx_description
1 polymer ?
#
loop_
_entity_poly.entity_id
_entity_poly.type
_entity_poly.pdbx_seq_one_letter_code
_entity_poly.pdbx_strand_id
1 'polypeptide(L)'
;MSKAQPADFQQPAPAEAQTRQAAAPQGSTGRSRQPGAQPRVQKPKNVKTIWKLGDGGSVSSVTLITGISDSKSTEVKKILSGELKEGDVLITGKNAPVASTATQPGGAPRGGLRF
;
A
#
# COMPACT_ATOMS: atom_id res chain seq x y z
N MET A 1 40.69 -42.15 -2.02
CA MET A 1 40.19 -43.53 -1.88
C MET A 1 38.99 -43.53 -0.94
N SER A 2 37.99 -44.31 -1.29
CA SER A 2 36.58 -44.27 -0.88
C SER A 2 36.25 -44.58 0.59
N LYS A 3 35.15 -44.00 1.10
CA LYS A 3 33.98 -44.67 1.72
C LYS A 3 33.09 -43.62 2.40
N ALA A 4 31.93 -43.23 1.85
CA ALA A 4 30.63 -43.93 1.83
C ALA A 4 29.96 -44.04 3.22
N GLN A 5 28.83 -43.33 3.36
CA GLN A 5 27.82 -43.41 4.43
C GLN A 5 27.11 -44.78 4.44
N PRO A 6 26.43 -45.13 5.55
CA PRO A 6 24.96 -45.14 5.57
C PRO A 6 24.41 -44.37 6.79
N ALA A 7 23.39 -43.50 6.69
CA ALA A 7 21.96 -43.78 6.44
C ALA A 7 21.30 -44.59 7.55
N ASP A 8 21.01 -43.95 8.69
CA ASP A 8 20.02 -44.44 9.65
C ASP A 8 18.70 -43.69 9.46
N PHE A 9 17.81 -44.36 8.73
CA PHE A 9 16.41 -44.00 8.56
C PHE A 9 15.64 -44.40 9.82
N GLN A 10 15.33 -43.43 10.69
CA GLN A 10 14.34 -43.63 11.74
C GLN A 10 12.99 -43.08 11.27
N GLN A 11 12.16 -43.95 10.70
CA GLN A 11 10.77 -43.64 10.33
C GLN A 11 9.88 -43.52 11.59
N PRO A 12 8.79 -42.72 11.51
CA PRO A 12 8.01 -42.28 12.66
C PRO A 12 6.88 -43.26 13.03
N ALA A 13 6.54 -43.36 14.32
CA ALA A 13 5.31 -43.97 14.78
C ALA A 13 4.27 -42.88 15.13
N PRO A 14 3.09 -42.83 14.48
CA PRO A 14 2.01 -41.95 14.87
C PRO A 14 1.15 -42.63 15.96
N ALA A 15 1.38 -42.27 17.22
CA ALA A 15 0.48 -42.61 18.31
C ALA A 15 -0.69 -41.61 18.36
N GLU A 16 -1.82 -42.03 17.78
CA GLU A 16 -3.17 -41.88 18.31
C GLU A 16 -3.55 -40.54 18.97
N ALA A 17 -3.80 -39.52 18.14
CA ALA A 17 -4.58 -38.36 18.57
C ALA A 17 -6.07 -38.74 18.68
N GLN A 18 -6.48 -39.17 19.87
CA GLN A 18 -7.88 -39.32 20.26
C GLN A 18 -8.62 -38.00 20.07
N THR A 19 -9.34 -37.90 18.96
CA THR A 19 -10.22 -36.79 18.63
C THR A 19 -11.47 -36.92 19.50
N ARG A 20 -11.46 -36.30 20.69
CA ARG A 20 -12.69 -36.09 21.46
C ARG A 20 -13.56 -35.08 20.72
N GLN A 21 -14.56 -35.61 20.04
CA GLN A 21 -15.67 -34.88 19.44
C GLN A 21 -16.33 -33.98 20.50
N ALA A 22 -16.23 -32.67 20.32
CA ALA A 22 -17.06 -31.71 21.04
C ALA A 22 -18.46 -31.72 20.43
N ALA A 23 -19.44 -32.20 21.20
CA ALA A 23 -20.85 -32.06 20.90
C ALA A 23 -21.25 -30.58 20.98
N ALA A 24 -21.84 -30.05 19.92
CA ALA A 24 -22.50 -28.75 19.93
C ALA A 24 -23.95 -28.92 19.44
N PRO A 25 -24.98 -28.71 20.28
CA PRO A 25 -26.32 -28.50 19.78
C PRO A 25 -26.56 -27.01 19.51
N GLN A 26 -26.89 -26.74 18.25
CA GLN A 26 -27.83 -25.75 17.76
C GLN A 26 -28.10 -24.51 18.63
N GLY A 27 -27.54 -23.39 18.18
CA GLY A 27 -28.12 -22.06 18.38
C GLY A 27 -28.19 -21.36 17.03
N SER A 28 -29.34 -21.43 16.35
CA SER A 28 -29.63 -20.58 15.19
C SER A 28 -30.02 -19.19 15.67
N THR A 29 -29.16 -18.21 15.48
CA THR A 29 -29.56 -16.81 15.40
C THR A 29 -28.93 -16.22 14.15
N GLY A 30 -29.79 -15.81 13.23
CA GLY A 30 -29.46 -15.33 11.91
C GLY A 30 -28.37 -14.26 11.92
N ARG A 31 -27.29 -14.54 11.22
CA ARG A 31 -26.40 -13.50 10.69
C ARG A 31 -26.49 -13.65 9.18
N SER A 32 -27.23 -12.76 8.54
CA SER A 32 -27.17 -12.54 7.11
C SER A 32 -25.69 -12.49 6.71
N ARG A 33 -25.22 -13.54 6.03
CA ARG A 33 -23.88 -13.58 5.45
C ARG A 33 -23.88 -12.58 4.31
N GLN A 34 -23.53 -11.34 4.60
CA GLN A 34 -23.24 -10.36 3.58
C GLN A 34 -22.01 -10.88 2.80
N PRO A 35 -22.14 -11.20 1.50
CA PRO A 35 -20.99 -11.57 0.70
C PRO A 35 -20.21 -10.29 0.45
N GLY A 36 -18.95 -10.25 0.87
CA GLY A 36 -18.06 -9.15 0.50
C GLY A 36 -17.43 -8.43 1.68
N ALA A 37 -16.38 -9.03 2.22
CA ALA A 37 -15.28 -8.26 2.78
C ALA A 37 -14.00 -8.83 2.18
N GLN A 38 -13.66 -8.35 0.97
CA GLN A 38 -12.31 -8.56 0.47
C GLN A 38 -11.34 -7.91 1.46
N PRO A 39 -10.21 -8.56 1.81
CA PRO A 39 -9.24 -7.97 2.70
C PRO A 39 -8.79 -6.64 2.12
N ARG A 40 -9.10 -5.56 2.83
CA ARG A 40 -8.66 -4.22 2.44
C ARG A 40 -7.15 -4.17 2.62
N VAL A 41 -6.40 -4.29 1.54
CA VAL A 41 -4.95 -4.08 1.54
C VAL A 41 -4.70 -2.69 2.13
N GLN A 42 -4.11 -2.65 3.32
CA GLN A 42 -3.78 -1.39 3.96
C GLN A 42 -2.68 -0.73 3.14
N LYS A 43 -3.02 0.40 2.49
CA LYS A 43 -2.01 1.20 1.81
C LYS A 43 -0.99 1.68 2.85
N PRO A 44 0.32 1.65 2.53
CA PRO A 44 1.32 2.20 3.42
C PRO A 44 0.97 3.65 3.73
N LYS A 45 0.94 3.99 5.02
CA LYS A 45 0.88 5.38 5.44
C LYS A 45 2.24 5.99 5.07
N ASN A 46 2.26 7.17 4.46
CA ASN A 46 3.47 7.91 4.02
C ASN A 46 4.06 7.57 2.65
N VAL A 47 3.24 7.13 1.69
CA VAL A 47 3.65 7.11 0.28
C VAL A 47 3.71 8.55 -0.25
N LYS A 48 4.85 8.94 -0.83
CA LYS A 48 5.06 10.23 -1.48
C LYS A 48 5.67 10.04 -2.86
N THR A 49 5.34 10.95 -3.78
CA THR A 49 6.00 11.07 -5.08
C THR A 49 6.81 12.36 -5.08
N ILE A 50 8.09 12.24 -5.38
CA ILE A 50 9.01 13.35 -5.58
C ILE A 50 9.39 13.43 -7.06
N TRP A 51 9.95 14.57 -7.46
CA TRP A 51 10.38 14.82 -8.82
C TRP A 51 11.87 15.10 -8.84
N LYS A 52 12.59 14.31 -9.64
CA LYS A 52 14.02 14.47 -9.89
C LYS A 52 14.22 15.25 -11.18
N LEU A 53 15.10 16.23 -11.13
CA LEU A 53 15.60 16.94 -12.31
C LEU A 53 16.85 16.22 -12.80
N GLY A 54 16.76 15.63 -13.99
CA GLY A 54 17.89 15.02 -14.68
C GLY A 54 18.61 16.01 -15.58
N ASP A 55 19.65 15.52 -16.24
CA ASP A 55 20.42 16.31 -17.20
C ASP A 55 19.54 16.80 -18.34
N GLY A 56 19.89 17.98 -18.87
CA GLY A 56 19.13 18.64 -19.92
C GLY A 56 17.73 19.10 -19.51
N GLY A 57 17.42 19.15 -18.20
CA GLY A 57 16.12 19.61 -17.69
C GLY A 57 15.01 18.57 -17.76
N SER A 58 15.35 17.30 -17.99
CA SER A 58 14.39 16.20 -17.94
C SER A 58 13.82 16.01 -16.53
N VAL A 59 12.53 15.69 -16.40
CA VAL A 59 11.89 15.49 -15.10
C VAL A 59 11.40 14.05 -14.98
N SER A 60 11.78 13.37 -13.89
CA SER A 60 11.38 11.99 -13.61
C SER A 60 10.72 11.88 -12.23
N SER A 61 9.61 11.13 -12.14
CA SER A 61 8.93 10.88 -10.87
C SER A 61 9.58 9.71 -10.14
N VAL A 62 9.77 9.85 -8.82
CA VAL A 62 10.19 8.77 -7.94
C VAL A 62 9.15 8.62 -6.84
N THR A 63 8.61 7.41 -6.67
CA THR A 63 7.63 7.12 -5.62
C THR A 63 8.31 6.37 -4.49
N LEU A 64 8.13 6.83 -3.26
CA LEU A 64 8.83 6.34 -2.09
C LEU A 64 7.94 6.34 -0.84
N ILE A 65 8.38 5.60 0.19
CA ILE A 65 7.83 5.64 1.53
C ILE A 65 8.78 6.44 2.41
N THR A 66 8.27 7.48 3.06
CA THR A 66 9.06 8.28 4.01
C THR A 66 9.01 7.71 5.43
N GLY A 67 10.12 7.90 6.14
CA GLY A 67 10.28 7.62 7.56
C GLY A 67 9.98 8.83 8.43
N ILE A 68 10.84 9.06 9.41
CA ILE A 68 10.72 10.20 10.32
C ILE A 68 11.10 11.47 9.55
N SER A 69 10.36 12.54 9.77
CA SER A 69 10.65 13.86 9.22
C SER A 69 10.79 14.86 10.34
N ASP A 70 11.82 15.70 10.25
CA ASP A 70 11.92 16.93 11.01
C ASP A 70 11.57 18.13 10.11
N SER A 71 11.89 19.34 10.56
CA SER A 71 11.60 20.59 9.83
C SER A 71 12.54 20.86 8.66
N LYS A 72 13.65 20.15 8.54
CA LYS A 72 14.70 20.35 7.53
C LYS A 72 14.85 19.15 6.59
N SER A 73 14.59 17.95 7.09
CA SER A 73 14.93 16.68 6.43
C SER A 73 13.85 15.63 6.66
N THR A 74 13.69 14.75 5.66
CA THR A 74 12.81 13.58 5.75
C THR A 74 13.60 12.33 5.37
N GLU A 75 13.57 11.31 6.22
CA GLU A 75 14.18 10.02 5.94
C GLU A 75 13.41 9.27 4.83
N VAL A 76 14.13 8.65 3.90
CA VAL A 76 13.55 7.74 2.90
C VAL A 76 13.71 6.31 3.39
N LYS A 77 12.59 5.63 3.66
CA LYS A 77 12.62 4.22 4.12
C LYS A 77 12.70 3.22 2.98
N LYS A 78 12.01 3.50 1.87
CA LYS A 78 11.93 2.58 0.74
C LYS A 78 11.55 3.32 -0.54
N ILE A 79 12.20 2.97 -1.65
CA ILE A 79 11.79 3.38 -2.99
C ILE A 79 10.81 2.33 -3.53
N LEU A 80 9.64 2.77 -3.99
CA LEU A 80 8.61 1.92 -4.58
C LEU A 80 8.71 1.87 -6.11
N SER A 81 9.09 2.99 -6.74
CA SER A 81 9.25 3.10 -8.19
C SER A 81 10.20 4.26 -8.54
N GLY A 82 10.96 4.11 -9.62
CA GLY A 82 12.03 5.01 -10.00
C GLY A 82 13.35 4.70 -9.29
N GLU A 83 14.31 5.63 -9.39
CA GLU A 83 15.62 5.51 -8.76
C GLU A 83 16.04 6.86 -8.17
N LEU A 84 16.54 6.82 -6.94
CA LEU A 84 17.08 7.97 -6.22
C LEU A 84 18.50 7.62 -5.75
N LYS A 85 19.47 8.41 -6.16
CA LYS A 85 20.87 8.30 -5.80
C LYS A 85 21.33 9.54 -5.04
N GLU A 86 22.41 9.41 -4.29
CA GLU A 86 23.07 10.57 -3.69
C GLU A 86 23.58 11.51 -4.81
N GLY A 87 23.40 12.81 -4.61
CA GLY A 87 23.71 13.83 -5.60
C GLY A 87 22.60 14.14 -6.61
N ASP A 88 21.52 13.34 -6.64
CA ASP A 88 20.35 13.66 -7.47
C ASP A 88 19.71 15.00 -7.07
N VAL A 89 19.41 15.83 -8.05
CA VAL A 89 18.75 17.14 -7.83
C VAL A 89 17.24 16.94 -7.76
N LEU A 90 16.64 17.39 -6.65
CA LEU A 90 15.21 17.26 -6.41
C LEU A 90 14.49 18.60 -6.55
N ILE A 91 13.29 18.55 -7.09
CA ILE A 91 12.40 19.71 -7.19
C ILE A 91 11.66 19.85 -5.85
N THR A 92 12.06 20.84 -5.06
CA THR A 92 11.50 21.15 -3.73
C THR A 92 10.63 22.41 -3.79
N GLY A 93 9.55 22.35 -4.57
CA GLY A 93 8.59 23.45 -4.74
C GLY A 93 7.19 23.10 -4.26
N LYS A 94 6.43 24.10 -3.82
CA LYS A 94 4.96 23.95 -3.65
C LYS A 94 4.33 24.15 -5.03
N ASN A 95 3.77 23.09 -5.60
CA ASN A 95 2.87 23.26 -6.72
C ASN A 95 1.52 23.72 -6.15
N ALA A 96 1.28 25.04 -6.17
CA ALA A 96 -0.03 25.55 -5.82
C ALA A 96 -1.01 25.00 -6.85
N PRO A 97 -2.14 24.39 -6.45
CA PRO A 97 -3.16 24.05 -7.42
C PRO A 97 -3.60 25.35 -8.09
N VAL A 98 -3.30 25.49 -9.38
CA VAL A 98 -3.95 26.50 -10.19
C VAL A 98 -5.41 26.06 -10.20
N ALA A 99 -6.27 26.80 -9.49
CA ALA A 99 -7.69 26.51 -9.46
C ALA A 99 -8.17 26.49 -10.91
N SER A 100 -8.38 25.30 -11.46
CA SER A 100 -9.07 25.15 -12.72
C SER A 100 -10.49 25.62 -12.45
N THR A 101 -10.81 26.85 -12.81
CA THR A 101 -12.19 27.29 -13.01
C THR A 101 -12.74 26.40 -14.11
N ALA A 102 -13.31 25.26 -13.71
CA ALA A 102 -14.20 24.51 -14.55
C ALA A 102 -15.40 25.42 -14.83
N THR A 103 -15.31 26.23 -15.88
CA THR A 103 -16.49 26.80 -16.53
C THR A 103 -17.26 25.59 -17.02
N GLN A 104 -18.25 25.15 -16.23
CA GLN A 104 -19.20 24.16 -16.68
C GLN A 104 -19.88 24.74 -17.93
N PRO A 105 -19.77 24.10 -19.10
CA PRO A 105 -20.62 24.47 -20.22
C PRO A 105 -22.03 24.00 -19.89
N GLY A 106 -22.94 24.93 -19.56
CA GLY A 106 -24.38 24.63 -19.55
C GLY A 106 -25.18 24.92 -18.28
N GLY A 107 -24.71 25.73 -17.33
CA GLY A 107 -25.55 26.21 -16.24
C GLY A 107 -26.39 27.43 -16.65
N ALA A 108 -27.63 27.22 -17.08
CA ALA A 108 -28.57 28.30 -17.39
C ALA A 108 -28.70 29.30 -16.22
N PRO A 109 -28.82 30.62 -16.46
CA PRO A 109 -29.08 31.58 -15.41
C PRO A 109 -30.49 31.30 -14.84
N ARG A 110 -30.57 30.84 -13.59
CA ARG A 110 -31.84 30.81 -12.85
C ARG A 110 -32.26 32.25 -12.58
N GLY A 111 -33.04 32.79 -13.52
CA GLY A 111 -33.89 33.95 -13.25
C GLY A 111 -34.92 33.62 -12.18
N GLY A 112 -35.25 34.63 -11.37
CA GLY A 112 -36.48 34.68 -10.60
C GLY A 112 -36.32 34.37 -9.11
N LEU A 113 -36.23 35.42 -8.29
CA LEU A 113 -37.37 35.90 -7.50
C LEU A 113 -36.98 37.25 -6.87
N ARG A 114 -37.70 38.32 -7.22
CA ARG A 114 -37.69 39.57 -6.47
C ARG A 114 -39.06 39.66 -5.78
N PHE A 115 -39.04 39.72 -4.45
CA PHE A 115 -40.17 40.19 -3.65
C PHE A 115 -40.06 41.71 -3.52
#